data_AF-A0AAV8TCY4-F1
#
_entry.id   AF-A0AAV8TCY4-F1
#
_cell.length_a   1.000
_cell.length_b   1.000
_cell.length_c   1.000
_cell.angle_alpha   90.00
_cell.angle_beta   90.00
_cell.angle_gamma   90.00
#
_symmetry.space_group_name_H-M   'P 1'
#
loop_
_entity.id
_entity.type
_entity.pdbx_description
1 polymer ?
#
loop_
_entity_poly.entity_id
_entity_poly.type
_entity_poly.pdbx_seq_one_letter_code
_entity_poly.pdbx_strand_id
1 'polypeptide(L)'
;MKNALITFKAKLVNSVIQPFAKQTTIQGSMASVNIPARSISLPSRPHPNSVKLEAELAKLKTWESSSASSNRFSGAEDIQAGLVMLAELFNCIQEFIQSPITQQAFQHQHSYMVEKALDGSVGLLDVCSSARDLLLSMKGHVQDLQSAFRRRGVNSCIESNILAYISFRKKAKKDINKSLQELKRLENNVESFLLDIEHHLFFVLSMIREARIKAICIFQSLVLFLAAPLTARNTNGWSIIISKVIRSGSSAKASRKTQKVFNEVENVDVALLCINGRIRKGDAKVELQEVQGRLETLNVSMRGLEAKIDCMFRCLIQNRVSLLNLVAF
;
A
#
# COMPACT_ATOMS: atom_id res chain seq x y z
N MET A 1 -1.71 16.75 -7.56
CA MET A 1 -1.72 15.48 -6.81
C MET A 1 -3.12 15.00 -6.43
N LYS A 2 -4.02 15.84 -5.89
CA LYS A 2 -5.43 15.43 -5.61
C LYS A 2 -6.23 15.01 -6.85
N ASN A 3 -6.06 15.71 -7.98
CA ASN A 3 -6.77 15.37 -9.22
C ASN A 3 -6.32 14.03 -9.83
N ALA A 4 -5.05 13.65 -9.65
CA ALA A 4 -4.55 12.36 -10.14
C ALA A 4 -5.18 11.18 -9.38
N LEU A 5 -5.36 11.31 -8.05
CA LEU A 5 -5.99 10.29 -7.20
C LEU A 5 -7.50 10.16 -7.47
N ILE A 6 -8.17 11.26 -7.82
CA ILE A 6 -9.60 11.26 -8.16
C ILE A 6 -9.84 10.67 -9.55
N THR A 7 -9.03 11.03 -10.56
CA THR A 7 -9.10 10.45 -11.90
C THR A 7 -8.70 8.96 -11.91
N PHE A 8 -7.79 8.56 -11.02
CA PHE A 8 -7.42 7.15 -10.81
C PHE A 8 -8.56 6.31 -10.22
N LYS A 9 -9.25 6.83 -9.19
CA LYS A 9 -10.44 6.18 -8.60
C LYS A 9 -11.59 6.04 -9.60
N ALA A 10 -11.80 7.01 -10.48
CA ALA A 10 -12.87 6.96 -11.49
C ALA A 10 -12.63 5.91 -12.59
N LYS A 11 -11.37 5.70 -13.00
CA LYS A 11 -11.02 4.65 -13.98
C LYS A 11 -11.16 3.23 -13.41
N LEU A 12 -10.86 3.03 -12.12
CA LEU A 12 -10.95 1.73 -11.47
C LEU A 12 -12.41 1.27 -11.27
N VAL A 13 -13.33 2.20 -10.98
CA VAL A 13 -14.76 1.89 -10.79
C VAL A 13 -15.47 1.56 -12.11
N ASN A 14 -15.14 2.27 -13.21
CA ASN A 14 -15.81 2.08 -14.50
C ASN A 14 -15.34 0.82 -15.26
N SER A 15 -14.17 0.26 -14.93
CA SER A 15 -13.68 -0.99 -15.54
C SER A 15 -14.31 -2.25 -14.92
N VAL A 16 -14.89 -2.14 -13.71
CA VAL A 16 -15.30 -3.30 -12.89
C VAL A 16 -16.81 -3.54 -12.84
N ILE A 17 -17.64 -2.67 -13.46
CA ILE A 17 -19.10 -2.83 -13.46
C ILE A 17 -19.62 -3.06 -14.88
N GLN A 18 -19.53 -4.31 -15.34
CA GLN A 18 -20.44 -4.90 -16.35
C GLN A 18 -20.77 -6.33 -15.88
N PRO A 19 -21.98 -6.59 -15.34
CA PRO A 19 -22.36 -7.93 -14.93
C PRO A 19 -22.72 -8.79 -16.15
N PHE A 20 -22.00 -9.91 -16.31
CA PHE A 20 -22.40 -11.03 -17.14
C PHE A 20 -23.65 -11.70 -16.52
N ALA A 21 -24.83 -11.33 -17.00
CA ALA A 21 -26.01 -12.19 -17.01
C ALA A 21 -27.17 -11.51 -17.77
N LYS A 22 -27.51 -12.04 -18.95
CA LYS A 22 -28.91 -12.25 -19.37
C LYS A 22 -28.93 -13.13 -20.61
N GLN A 23 -29.36 -14.38 -20.38
CA GLN A 23 -29.76 -15.34 -21.39
C GLN A 23 -31.03 -14.87 -22.12
N THR A 24 -31.10 -15.26 -23.38
CA THR A 24 -32.15 -15.02 -24.36
C THR A 24 -33.45 -15.71 -23.96
N THR A 25 -34.55 -14.96 -23.86
CA THR A 25 -35.92 -15.48 -23.86
C THR A 25 -36.33 -15.73 -25.31
N ILE A 26 -36.62 -16.98 -25.68
CA ILE A 26 -37.37 -17.30 -26.91
C ILE A 26 -38.63 -18.06 -26.49
N GLN A 27 -39.80 -17.47 -26.78
CA GLN A 27 -41.13 -18.08 -26.65
C GLN A 27 -41.27 -19.26 -27.61
N GLY A 28 -41.97 -20.30 -27.15
CA GLY A 28 -41.98 -21.63 -27.77
C GLY A 28 -42.88 -21.84 -28.98
N SER A 29 -42.75 -23.05 -29.52
CA SER A 29 -43.79 -23.76 -30.29
C SER A 29 -43.54 -25.27 -30.14
N MET A 30 -44.62 -26.04 -29.99
CA MET A 30 -44.65 -27.48 -29.64
C MET A 30 -44.17 -28.38 -30.79
N ALA A 31 -43.32 -29.36 -30.46
CA ALA A 31 -43.32 -30.68 -31.08
C ALA A 31 -42.65 -31.68 -30.11
N SER A 32 -43.37 -32.74 -29.75
CA SER A 32 -42.89 -33.80 -28.85
C SER A 32 -41.84 -34.67 -29.57
N VAL A 33 -40.58 -34.49 -29.21
CA VAL A 33 -39.50 -35.41 -29.57
C VAL A 33 -38.91 -35.95 -28.28
N ASN A 34 -38.89 -37.28 -28.12
CA ASN A 34 -38.22 -37.96 -27.02
C ASN A 34 -36.72 -37.67 -27.09
N ILE A 35 -36.24 -36.74 -26.26
CA ILE A 35 -34.81 -36.45 -26.08
C ILE A 35 -34.32 -37.33 -24.92
N PRO A 36 -33.25 -38.14 -25.09
CA PRO A 36 -32.63 -38.85 -23.98
C PRO A 36 -32.18 -37.82 -22.93
N ALA A 37 -32.57 -38.03 -21.67
CA ALA A 37 -32.17 -37.17 -20.56
C ALA A 37 -30.64 -37.09 -20.50
N ARG A 38 -30.06 -36.00 -21.03
CA ARG A 38 -28.65 -35.69 -20.86
C ARG A 38 -28.43 -35.39 -19.39
N SER A 39 -27.51 -36.14 -18.79
CA SER A 39 -27.03 -35.96 -17.43
C SER A 39 -26.79 -34.46 -17.17
N ILE A 40 -27.52 -33.90 -16.21
CA ILE A 40 -27.20 -32.58 -15.68
C ILE A 40 -25.88 -32.72 -14.93
N SER A 41 -24.77 -32.35 -15.57
CA SER A 41 -23.51 -32.18 -14.85
C SER A 41 -23.77 -31.11 -13.79
N LEU A 42 -23.81 -31.52 -12.52
CA LEU A 42 -23.73 -30.59 -11.41
C LEU A 42 -22.52 -29.69 -11.68
N PRO A 43 -22.64 -28.36 -11.52
CA PRO A 43 -21.49 -27.47 -11.70
C PRO A 43 -20.34 -28.00 -10.84
N SER A 44 -19.17 -28.13 -11.46
CA SER A 44 -17.96 -28.62 -10.81
C SER A 44 -17.79 -27.90 -9.48
N ARG A 45 -17.73 -28.66 -8.38
CA ARG A 45 -17.59 -28.09 -7.04
C ARG A 45 -16.31 -27.26 -7.03
N PRO A 46 -16.35 -25.96 -6.67
CA PRO A 46 -15.17 -25.12 -6.67
C PRO A 46 -14.12 -25.71 -5.72
N HIS A 47 -12.86 -25.70 -6.14
CA HIS A 47 -11.77 -26.28 -5.36
C HIS A 47 -11.66 -25.55 -4.01
N PRO A 48 -11.49 -26.24 -2.86
CA PRO A 48 -11.49 -25.59 -1.55
C PRO A 48 -10.46 -24.44 -1.43
N ASN A 49 -9.31 -24.58 -2.08
CA ASN A 49 -8.28 -23.53 -2.12
C ASN A 49 -8.67 -22.32 -2.97
N SER A 50 -9.50 -22.48 -4.02
CA SER A 50 -9.96 -21.33 -4.83
C SER A 50 -10.95 -20.48 -4.05
N VAL A 51 -11.83 -21.10 -3.26
CA VAL A 51 -12.79 -20.41 -2.38
C VAL A 51 -12.06 -19.60 -1.30
N LYS A 52 -11.03 -20.18 -0.66
CA LYS A 52 -10.21 -19.47 0.33
C LYS A 52 -9.53 -18.25 -0.29
N LEU A 53 -8.96 -18.41 -1.48
CA LEU A 53 -8.25 -17.35 -2.19
C LEU A 53 -9.16 -16.18 -2.60
N GLU A 54 -10.34 -16.49 -3.15
CA GLU A 54 -11.35 -15.49 -3.48
C GLU A 54 -11.85 -14.74 -2.25
N ALA A 55 -12.03 -15.45 -1.12
CA ALA A 55 -12.43 -14.84 0.14
C ALA A 55 -11.38 -13.84 0.66
N GLU A 56 -10.09 -14.18 0.64
CA GLU A 56 -9.03 -13.25 1.05
C GLU A 56 -8.93 -12.02 0.13
N LEU A 57 -9.07 -12.23 -1.19
CA LEU A 57 -9.12 -11.13 -2.14
C LEU A 57 -10.35 -10.22 -1.90
N ALA A 58 -11.51 -10.79 -1.61
CA ALA A 58 -12.74 -10.06 -1.30
C ALA A 58 -12.62 -9.25 0.00
N LYS A 59 -11.99 -9.82 1.05
CA LYS A 59 -11.68 -9.09 2.28
C LYS A 59 -10.80 -7.88 1.99
N LEU A 60 -9.73 -8.05 1.21
CA LEU A 60 -8.81 -6.96 0.87
C LEU A 60 -9.49 -5.86 0.05
N LYS A 61 -10.36 -6.21 -0.89
CA LYS A 61 -11.18 -5.25 -1.66
C LYS A 61 -12.18 -4.49 -0.77
N THR A 62 -12.81 -5.17 0.18
CA THR A 62 -13.74 -4.57 1.15
C THR A 62 -13.01 -3.59 2.07
N TRP A 63 -11.85 -3.98 2.58
CA TRP A 63 -10.98 -3.12 3.38
C TRP A 63 -10.56 -1.87 2.60
N GLU A 64 -10.09 -2.04 1.36
CA GLU A 64 -9.67 -0.93 0.51
C GLU A 64 -10.82 0.07 0.25
N SER A 65 -12.01 -0.43 -0.04
CA SER A 65 -13.21 0.38 -0.28
C SER A 65 -13.63 1.15 0.99
N SER A 66 -13.53 0.51 2.15
CA SER A 66 -13.82 1.09 3.45
C SER A 66 -12.81 2.14 3.89
N SER A 67 -11.55 2.00 3.45
CA SER A 67 -10.46 2.95 3.69
C SER A 67 -10.51 4.14 2.71
N ALA A 68 -10.99 3.91 1.48
CA ALA A 68 -11.12 4.90 0.43
C ALA A 68 -12.21 5.94 0.71
N SER A 69 -13.34 5.51 1.27
CA SER A 69 -14.50 6.35 1.62
C SER A 69 -14.24 7.26 2.82
N SER A 70 -13.41 6.80 3.75
CA SER A 70 -13.06 7.51 4.98
C SER A 70 -11.81 8.39 4.85
N ASN A 71 -11.18 8.46 3.66
CA ASN A 71 -9.91 9.16 3.45
C ASN A 71 -8.78 8.65 4.38
N ARG A 72 -8.82 7.36 4.76
CA ARG A 72 -7.99 6.72 5.82
C ARG A 72 -6.64 6.19 5.35
N PHE A 73 -6.31 6.21 4.06
CA PHE A 73 -5.03 5.70 3.53
C PHE A 73 -3.76 6.47 3.97
N SER A 74 -3.84 7.27 5.04
CA SER A 74 -2.75 8.11 5.51
C SER A 74 -2.10 7.62 6.81
N GLY A 75 -2.72 6.73 7.59
CA GLY A 75 -2.18 6.29 8.88
C GLY A 75 -1.29 5.04 8.79
N ALA A 76 -0.33 4.89 9.69
CA ALA A 76 0.52 3.70 9.73
C ALA A 76 -0.25 2.43 10.08
N GLU A 77 -1.30 2.52 10.90
CA GLU A 77 -2.14 1.38 11.29
C GLU A 77 -2.87 0.77 10.09
N ASP A 78 -3.46 1.62 9.23
CA ASP A 78 -4.14 1.17 8.01
C ASP A 78 -3.14 0.49 7.06
N ILE A 79 -1.95 1.08 6.88
CA ILE A 79 -0.90 0.49 6.03
C ILE A 79 -0.44 -0.85 6.59
N GLN A 80 -0.28 -0.98 7.91
CA GLN A 80 0.04 -2.25 8.57
C GLN A 80 -1.04 -3.30 8.34
N ALA A 81 -2.33 -2.95 8.47
CA ALA A 81 -3.43 -3.85 8.20
C ALA A 81 -3.42 -4.31 6.73
N GLY A 82 -3.22 -3.38 5.79
CA GLY A 82 -3.09 -3.70 4.37
C GLY A 82 -1.94 -4.66 4.08
N LEU A 83 -0.76 -4.45 4.68
CA LEU A 83 0.39 -5.35 4.54
C LEU A 83 0.12 -6.76 5.09
N VAL A 84 -0.61 -6.88 6.21
CA VAL A 84 -1.00 -8.18 6.78
C VAL A 84 -1.93 -8.93 5.82
N MET A 85 -3.01 -8.28 5.39
CA MET A 85 -3.99 -8.89 4.48
C MET A 85 -3.36 -9.26 3.12
N LEU A 86 -2.40 -8.46 2.66
CA LEU A 86 -1.65 -8.75 1.44
C LEU A 86 -0.76 -9.99 1.60
N ALA A 87 -0.06 -10.11 2.74
CA ALA A 87 0.75 -11.29 3.03
C ALA A 87 -0.12 -12.57 3.12
N GLU A 88 -1.30 -12.48 3.72
CA GLU A 88 -2.27 -13.59 3.77
C GLU A 88 -2.73 -14.00 2.36
N LEU A 89 -3.03 -13.03 1.49
CA LEU A 89 -3.37 -13.28 0.08
C LEU A 89 -2.24 -14.01 -0.66
N PHE A 90 -1.01 -13.51 -0.54
CA PHE A 90 0.16 -14.14 -1.17
C PHE A 90 0.47 -15.53 -0.60
N ASN A 91 0.23 -15.77 0.69
CA ASN A 91 0.33 -17.12 1.25
C ASN A 91 -0.73 -18.07 0.66
N CYS A 92 -1.97 -17.60 0.48
CA CYS A 92 -3.01 -18.38 -0.17
C CYS A 92 -2.69 -18.69 -1.64
N ILE A 93 -2.11 -17.73 -2.37
CA ILE A 93 -1.63 -17.94 -3.74
C ILE A 93 -0.53 -18.99 -3.76
N GLN A 94 0.41 -18.91 -2.81
CA GLN A 94 1.49 -19.88 -2.69
C GLN A 94 0.96 -21.30 -2.41
N GLU A 95 0.07 -21.47 -1.44
CA GLU A 95 -0.58 -22.76 -1.15
C GLU A 95 -1.31 -23.31 -2.38
N PHE A 96 -1.95 -22.42 -3.16
CA PHE A 96 -2.62 -22.79 -4.40
C PHE A 96 -1.62 -23.25 -5.47
N ILE A 97 -0.53 -22.52 -5.67
CA ILE A 97 0.56 -22.85 -6.62
C ILE A 97 1.19 -24.21 -6.29
N GLN A 98 1.37 -24.51 -5.00
CA GLN A 98 2.00 -25.73 -4.54
C GLN A 98 1.08 -26.97 -4.59
N SER A 99 -0.21 -26.81 -4.93
CA SER A 99 -1.12 -27.94 -5.10
C SER A 99 -0.68 -28.84 -6.26
N PRO A 100 -0.76 -30.18 -6.12
CA PRO A 100 -0.40 -31.12 -7.18
C PRO A 100 -1.15 -30.86 -8.51
N ILE A 101 -2.42 -30.47 -8.42
CA ILE A 101 -3.27 -30.16 -9.59
C ILE A 101 -2.72 -28.94 -10.34
N THR A 102 -2.29 -27.91 -9.59
CA THR A 102 -1.67 -26.73 -10.18
C THR A 102 -0.35 -27.11 -10.84
N GLN A 103 0.52 -27.83 -10.12
CA GLN A 103 1.83 -28.22 -10.66
C GLN A 103 1.71 -29.06 -11.94
N GLN A 104 0.74 -29.97 -12.01
CA GLN A 104 0.47 -30.77 -13.22
C GLN A 104 -0.03 -29.90 -14.39
N ALA A 105 -0.91 -28.93 -14.15
CA ALA A 105 -1.41 -28.02 -15.19
C ALA A 105 -0.30 -27.14 -15.80
N PHE A 106 0.78 -26.86 -15.06
CA PHE A 106 1.91 -26.06 -15.57
C PHE A 106 2.98 -26.88 -16.30
N GLN A 107 2.93 -28.22 -16.31
CA GLN A 107 3.89 -29.08 -17.01
C GLN A 107 3.84 -28.92 -18.55
N HIS A 108 2.75 -28.36 -19.09
CA HIS A 108 2.54 -28.19 -20.52
C HIS A 108 2.69 -26.72 -20.93
N GLN A 109 3.96 -26.27 -21.11
CA GLN A 109 4.37 -25.06 -21.86
C GLN A 109 3.61 -23.74 -21.59
N HIS A 110 3.72 -23.19 -20.38
CA HIS A 110 3.27 -21.83 -20.07
C HIS A 110 4.37 -20.90 -19.50
N SER A 111 5.63 -21.11 -19.93
CA SER A 111 6.83 -20.39 -19.45
C SER A 111 6.70 -18.86 -19.55
N TYR A 112 6.25 -18.34 -20.69
CA TYR A 112 6.17 -16.89 -20.92
C TYR A 112 5.29 -16.16 -19.89
N MET A 113 4.16 -16.75 -19.48
CA MET A 113 3.24 -16.10 -18.54
C MET A 113 3.80 -16.09 -17.13
N VAL A 114 4.47 -17.19 -16.74
CA VAL A 114 5.17 -17.28 -15.46
C VAL A 114 6.37 -16.34 -15.45
N GLU A 115 7.12 -16.23 -16.54
CA GLU A 115 8.20 -15.24 -16.71
C GLU A 115 7.69 -13.81 -16.50
N LYS A 116 6.54 -13.44 -17.08
CA LYS A 116 5.92 -12.12 -16.83
C LYS A 116 5.49 -11.91 -15.38
N ALA A 117 4.98 -12.95 -14.73
CA ALA A 117 4.67 -12.91 -13.30
C ALA A 117 5.95 -12.74 -12.45
N LEU A 118 7.02 -13.45 -12.82
CA LEU A 118 8.34 -13.36 -12.21
C LEU A 118 8.94 -11.97 -12.39
N ASP A 119 8.89 -11.37 -13.57
CA ASP A 119 9.34 -9.99 -13.84
C ASP A 119 8.62 -9.00 -12.92
N GLY A 120 7.30 -9.14 -12.78
CA GLY A 120 6.49 -8.35 -11.88
C GLY A 120 6.91 -8.50 -10.41
N SER A 121 7.25 -9.72 -9.99
CA SER A 121 7.69 -10.00 -8.62
C SER A 121 9.04 -9.35 -8.28
N VAL A 122 9.98 -9.24 -9.26
CA VAL A 122 11.27 -8.56 -9.04
C VAL A 122 11.03 -7.09 -8.69
N GLY A 123 10.24 -6.38 -9.49
CA GLY A 123 10.00 -4.97 -9.22
C GLY A 123 9.25 -4.73 -7.90
N LEU A 124 8.35 -5.64 -7.49
CA LEU A 124 7.74 -5.57 -6.16
C LEU A 124 8.77 -5.76 -5.05
N LEU A 125 9.70 -6.70 -5.20
CA LEU A 125 10.79 -6.91 -4.25
C LEU A 125 11.72 -5.70 -4.16
N ASP A 126 12.08 -5.10 -5.29
CA ASP A 126 12.94 -3.91 -5.35
C ASP A 126 12.30 -2.72 -4.61
N VAL A 127 11.01 -2.49 -4.86
CA VAL A 127 10.25 -1.44 -4.17
C VAL A 127 10.08 -1.76 -2.69
N CYS A 128 9.79 -3.02 -2.34
CA CYS A 128 9.66 -3.46 -0.96
C CYS A 128 10.98 -3.26 -0.18
N SER A 129 12.12 -3.63 -0.78
CA SER A 129 13.45 -3.40 -0.19
C SER A 129 13.73 -1.91 -0.04
N SER A 130 13.49 -1.12 -1.08
CA SER A 130 13.70 0.33 -1.04
C SER A 130 12.86 1.01 0.04
N ALA A 131 11.58 0.61 0.17
CA ALA A 131 10.68 1.12 1.20
C ALA A 131 11.13 0.70 2.61
N ARG A 132 11.61 -0.54 2.78
CA ARG A 132 12.18 -1.03 4.04
C ARG A 132 13.40 -0.21 4.45
N ASP A 133 14.36 -0.03 3.55
CA ASP A 133 15.60 0.70 3.84
C ASP A 133 15.32 2.16 4.19
N LEU A 134 14.38 2.78 3.47
CA LEU A 134 13.93 4.13 3.76
C LEU A 134 13.24 4.23 5.14
N LEU A 135 12.38 3.27 5.49
CA LEU A 135 11.73 3.22 6.80
C LEU A 135 12.75 3.06 7.93
N LEU A 136 13.73 2.16 7.77
CA LEU A 136 14.80 1.95 8.73
C LEU A 136 15.64 3.20 8.94
N SER A 137 16.00 3.89 7.86
CA SER A 137 16.74 5.16 7.94
C SER A 137 15.92 6.25 8.64
N MET A 138 14.62 6.36 8.34
CA MET A 138 13.71 7.29 9.01
C MET A 138 13.61 7.00 10.52
N LYS A 139 13.45 5.73 10.89
CA LYS A 139 13.42 5.26 12.27
C LYS A 139 14.69 5.64 13.02
N GLY A 140 15.86 5.47 12.40
CA GLY A 140 17.14 5.92 12.96
C GLY A 140 17.14 7.41 13.31
N HIS A 141 16.77 8.26 12.35
CA HIS A 141 16.70 9.71 12.60
C HIS A 141 15.65 10.10 13.66
N VAL A 142 14.51 9.40 13.73
CA VAL A 142 13.51 9.59 14.79
C VAL A 142 14.10 9.23 16.16
N GLN A 143 14.85 8.13 16.26
CA GLN A 143 15.51 7.71 17.51
C GLN A 143 16.62 8.67 17.95
N ASP A 144 17.38 9.22 17.00
CA ASP A 144 18.38 10.26 17.27
C ASP A 144 17.73 11.52 17.84
N LEU A 145 16.63 11.97 17.22
CA LEU A 145 15.81 13.06 17.73
C LEU A 145 15.27 12.77 19.12
N GLN A 146 14.65 11.61 19.35
CA GLN A 146 14.18 11.23 20.69
C GLN A 146 15.30 11.27 21.73
N SER A 147 16.49 10.79 21.36
CA SER A 147 17.66 10.80 22.25
C SER A 147 18.19 12.20 22.50
N ALA A 148 18.14 13.10 21.51
CA ALA A 148 18.49 14.51 21.68
C ALA A 148 17.48 15.24 22.59
N PHE A 149 16.18 14.99 22.43
CA PHE A 149 15.13 15.61 23.24
C PHE A 149 15.13 15.09 24.70
N ARG A 150 15.52 13.84 24.94
CA ARG A 150 15.66 13.26 26.30
C ARG A 150 16.87 13.80 27.06
N ARG A 151 18.00 13.99 26.37
CA ARG A 151 19.22 14.55 26.96
C ARG A 151 18.96 16.03 27.24
N ARG A 152 18.59 16.34 28.48
CA ARG A 152 18.27 17.69 28.97
C ARG A 152 19.53 18.58 28.93
N GLY A 153 19.97 19.03 27.75
CA GLY A 153 21.22 19.76 27.57
C GLY A 153 21.37 20.42 26.20
N VAL A 154 21.81 21.68 26.23
CA VAL A 154 22.23 22.59 25.13
C VAL A 154 21.40 22.52 23.83
N ASN A 155 20.61 23.57 23.62
CA ASN A 155 19.80 23.83 22.41
C ASN A 155 20.50 23.49 21.08
N SER A 156 21.83 23.64 21.00
CA SER A 156 22.62 23.35 19.79
C SER A 156 22.63 21.87 19.38
N CYS A 157 22.58 20.92 20.33
CA CYS A 157 22.53 19.49 20.03
C CYS A 157 21.18 19.11 19.38
N ILE A 158 20.08 19.64 19.93
CA ILE A 158 18.73 19.43 19.40
C ILE A 158 18.61 20.05 18.00
N GLU A 159 19.07 21.29 17.81
CA GLU A 159 19.05 21.95 16.49
C GLU A 159 19.81 21.14 15.44
N SER A 160 21.01 20.63 15.75
CA SER A 160 21.79 19.81 14.81
C SER A 160 21.04 18.54 14.38
N ASN A 161 20.41 17.82 15.33
CA ASN A 161 19.62 16.62 15.02
C ASN A 161 18.36 16.94 14.19
N ILE A 162 17.70 18.08 14.45
CA ILE A 162 16.57 18.55 13.63
C ILE A 162 17.02 18.84 12.20
N LEU A 163 18.16 19.52 12.02
CA LEU A 163 18.70 19.81 10.70
C LEU A 163 19.13 18.55 9.95
N ALA A 164 19.68 17.56 10.66
CA ALA A 164 20.02 16.26 10.10
C ALA A 164 18.77 15.52 9.60
N TYR A 165 17.71 15.45 10.42
CA TYR A 165 16.42 14.87 10.03
C TYR A 165 15.83 15.60 8.82
N ILE A 166 15.77 16.93 8.82
CA ILE A 166 15.25 17.72 7.67
C ILE A 166 16.05 17.43 6.40
N SER A 167 17.38 17.33 6.50
CA SER A 167 18.25 17.05 5.35
C SER A 167 18.00 15.65 4.81
N PHE A 168 17.85 14.66 5.70
CA PHE A 168 17.45 13.32 5.33
C PHE A 168 16.07 13.30 4.65
N ARG A 169 15.06 13.97 5.21
CA ARG A 169 13.72 14.08 4.63
C ARG A 169 13.75 14.64 3.20
N LYS A 170 14.63 15.62 2.92
CA LYS A 170 14.85 16.16 1.56
C LYS A 170 15.44 15.11 0.62
N LYS A 171 16.41 14.32 1.08
CA LYS A 171 17.03 13.24 0.31
C LYS A 171 16.04 12.10 0.04
N ALA A 172 15.33 11.66 1.08
CA ALA A 172 14.30 10.63 1.04
C ALA A 172 13.26 10.88 -0.05
N LYS A 173 12.84 12.15 -0.25
CA LYS A 173 11.92 12.53 -1.32
C LYS A 173 12.35 12.05 -2.71
N LYS A 174 13.67 12.04 -2.99
CA LYS A 174 14.19 11.54 -4.28
C LYS A 174 13.95 10.04 -4.42
N ASP A 175 14.23 9.27 -3.38
CA ASP A 175 14.12 7.81 -3.41
C ASP A 175 12.66 7.34 -3.39
N ILE A 176 11.80 8.09 -2.70
CA ILE A 176 10.33 7.96 -2.76
C ILE A 176 9.83 8.17 -4.19
N ASN A 177 10.24 9.24 -4.86
CA ASN A 177 9.82 9.51 -6.24
C ASN A 177 10.26 8.41 -7.20
N LYS A 178 11.47 7.86 -7.04
CA LYS A 178 11.92 6.70 -7.82
C LYS A 178 11.03 5.49 -7.58
N SER A 179 10.75 5.17 -6.30
CA SER A 179 9.87 4.05 -5.94
C SER A 179 8.46 4.20 -6.53
N LEU A 180 7.91 5.42 -6.53
CA LEU A 180 6.62 5.71 -7.16
C LEU A 180 6.66 5.57 -8.69
N GLN A 181 7.76 5.95 -9.33
CA GLN A 181 7.95 5.73 -10.77
C GLN A 181 8.02 4.23 -11.10
N GLU A 182 8.75 3.44 -10.32
CA GLU A 182 8.81 1.99 -10.48
C GLU A 182 7.45 1.33 -10.26
N LEU A 183 6.72 1.72 -9.21
CA LEU A 183 5.36 1.25 -8.97
C LEU A 183 4.42 1.56 -10.15
N LYS A 184 4.54 2.74 -10.76
CA LYS A 184 3.78 3.12 -11.95
C LYS A 184 4.20 2.32 -13.19
N ARG A 185 5.49 2.04 -13.35
CA ARG A 185 5.99 1.16 -14.43
C ARG A 185 5.44 -0.25 -14.28
N LEU A 186 5.44 -0.77 -13.05
CA LEU A 186 4.86 -2.06 -12.73
C LEU A 186 3.37 -2.11 -13.01
N GLU A 187 2.62 -1.04 -12.71
CA GLU A 187 1.20 -0.95 -12.99
C GLU A 187 0.88 -1.02 -14.49
N ASN A 188 1.61 -0.27 -15.33
CA ASN A 188 1.40 -0.29 -16.78
C ASN A 188 1.69 -1.67 -17.42
N ASN A 189 2.53 -2.48 -16.78
CA ASN A 189 2.92 -3.81 -17.26
C ASN A 189 1.94 -4.93 -16.87
N VAL A 190 0.75 -4.60 -16.34
CA VAL A 190 -0.24 -5.57 -15.84
C VAL A 190 -1.18 -6.10 -16.94
N GLU A 191 -1.24 -5.45 -18.11
CA GLU A 191 -2.39 -5.51 -19.03
C GLU A 191 -2.32 -6.53 -20.20
N SER A 192 -1.48 -7.57 -20.16
CA SER A 192 -1.29 -8.45 -21.35
C SER A 192 -1.41 -9.96 -21.08
N PHE A 193 -2.56 -10.43 -20.62
CA PHE A 193 -2.77 -11.86 -20.30
C PHE A 193 -4.05 -12.43 -20.90
N LEU A 194 -4.29 -12.33 -22.20
CA LEU A 194 -5.48 -12.96 -22.75
C LEU A 194 -5.22 -13.41 -24.18
N LEU A 195 -4.92 -14.70 -24.37
CA LEU A 195 -5.56 -15.59 -25.33
C LEU A 195 -5.21 -17.06 -24.97
N ASP A 196 -6.25 -17.91 -24.95
CA ASP A 196 -6.23 -19.39 -24.99
C ASP A 196 -5.42 -20.15 -23.93
N ILE A 197 -5.96 -20.25 -22.70
CA ILE A 197 -5.29 -20.91 -21.57
C ILE A 197 -6.29 -21.82 -20.84
N GLU A 198 -5.80 -22.96 -20.35
CA GLU A 198 -6.56 -23.86 -19.49
C GLU A 198 -7.15 -23.11 -18.28
N HIS A 199 -8.44 -23.36 -17.99
CA HIS A 199 -9.21 -22.59 -17.00
C HIS A 199 -8.54 -22.48 -15.62
N HIS A 200 -7.83 -23.52 -15.19
CA HIS A 200 -7.16 -23.57 -13.91
C HIS A 200 -5.92 -22.66 -13.85
N LEU A 201 -5.11 -22.68 -14.90
CA LEU A 201 -3.93 -21.82 -15.02
C LEU A 201 -4.32 -20.35 -15.15
N PHE A 202 -5.34 -20.06 -15.95
CA PHE A 202 -5.87 -18.72 -16.10
C PHE A 202 -6.30 -18.12 -14.75
N PHE A 203 -6.93 -18.93 -13.90
CA PHE A 203 -7.32 -18.52 -12.55
C PHE A 203 -6.10 -18.13 -11.69
N VAL A 204 -5.06 -18.96 -11.65
CA VAL A 204 -3.82 -18.69 -10.88
C VAL A 204 -3.16 -17.39 -11.32
N LEU A 205 -2.97 -17.21 -12.63
CA LEU A 205 -2.33 -16.03 -13.19
C LEU A 205 -3.17 -14.77 -12.94
N SER A 206 -4.50 -14.87 -13.04
CA SER A 206 -5.41 -13.78 -12.70
C SER A 206 -5.30 -13.40 -11.23
N MET A 207 -5.16 -14.36 -10.32
CA MET A 207 -5.01 -14.09 -8.89
C MET A 207 -3.66 -13.46 -8.56
N ILE A 208 -2.56 -13.92 -9.18
CA ILE A 208 -1.25 -13.27 -9.06
C ILE A 208 -1.31 -11.83 -9.55
N ARG A 209 -2.00 -11.58 -10.68
CA ARG A 209 -2.21 -10.25 -11.23
C ARG A 209 -2.97 -9.35 -10.26
N GLU A 210 -4.08 -9.83 -9.70
CA GLU A 210 -4.87 -9.08 -8.70
C GLU A 210 -4.04 -8.78 -7.45
N ALA A 211 -3.32 -9.77 -6.91
CA ALA A 211 -2.44 -9.57 -5.75
C ALA A 211 -1.33 -8.54 -6.03
N ARG A 212 -0.75 -8.55 -7.24
CA ARG A 212 0.23 -7.54 -7.67
C ARG A 212 -0.38 -6.15 -7.70
N ILE A 213 -1.59 -5.97 -8.23
CA ILE A 213 -2.28 -4.67 -8.22
C ILE A 213 -2.45 -4.18 -6.78
N LYS A 214 -2.91 -5.05 -5.87
CA LYS A 214 -3.06 -4.69 -4.45
C LYS A 214 -1.74 -4.38 -3.76
N ALA A 215 -0.68 -5.13 -4.08
CA ALA A 215 0.66 -4.85 -3.60
C ALA A 215 1.15 -3.48 -4.04
N ILE A 216 0.96 -3.12 -5.32
CA ILE A 216 1.30 -1.81 -5.85
C ILE A 216 0.59 -0.71 -5.07
N CYS A 217 -0.74 -0.82 -4.86
CA CYS A 217 -1.50 0.18 -4.12
C CYS A 217 -1.02 0.35 -2.67
N ILE A 218 -0.76 -0.76 -1.96
CA ILE A 218 -0.29 -0.72 -0.57
C ILE A 218 1.12 -0.14 -0.48
N PHE A 219 2.03 -0.52 -1.37
CA PHE A 219 3.38 0.06 -1.40
C PHE A 219 3.37 1.53 -1.81
N GLN A 220 2.47 1.96 -2.71
CA GLN A 220 2.26 3.38 -2.99
C GLN A 220 1.85 4.12 -1.72
N SER A 221 0.87 3.62 -0.96
CA SER A 221 0.46 4.23 0.31
C SER A 221 1.59 4.28 1.33
N LEU A 222 2.39 3.20 1.47
CA LEU A 222 3.55 3.15 2.34
C LEU A 222 4.60 4.21 1.98
N VAL A 223 4.97 4.30 0.70
CA VAL A 223 5.97 5.25 0.22
C VAL A 223 5.45 6.69 0.35
N LEU A 224 4.15 6.92 0.12
CA LEU A 224 3.51 8.23 0.30
C LEU A 224 3.38 8.64 1.78
N PHE A 225 3.15 7.69 2.70
CA PHE A 225 3.20 7.92 4.13
C PHE A 225 4.57 8.51 4.53
N LEU A 226 5.65 7.96 3.97
CA LEU A 226 7.01 8.47 4.16
C LEU A 226 7.29 9.77 3.39
N ALA A 227 6.47 10.17 2.41
CA ALA A 227 6.73 11.29 1.49
C ALA A 227 6.37 12.68 2.03
N ALA A 228 5.66 12.75 3.15
CA ALA A 228 5.15 13.95 3.81
C ALA A 228 5.88 15.28 3.44
N PRO A 229 5.18 16.31 2.93
CA PRO A 229 5.82 17.48 2.36
C PRO A 229 6.50 18.32 3.43
N LEU A 230 7.82 18.49 3.29
CA LEU A 230 8.57 19.58 3.92
C LEU A 230 8.08 20.91 3.34
N THR A 231 7.08 21.55 3.96
CA THR A 231 6.69 22.90 3.60
C THR A 231 7.77 23.89 4.04
N ALA A 232 8.65 24.31 3.12
CA ALA A 232 9.32 25.62 3.18
C ALA A 232 10.02 26.03 1.85
N ARG A 233 9.39 26.97 1.11
CA ARG A 233 9.96 28.18 0.44
C ARG A 233 8.80 28.91 -0.26
N ASN A 234 8.55 30.21 -0.04
CA ASN A 234 9.44 31.31 -0.44
C ASN A 234 9.69 32.38 0.63
N THR A 235 10.91 32.90 0.56
CA THR A 235 11.37 34.19 1.09
C THR A 235 10.56 35.33 0.47
N ASN A 236 10.27 36.34 1.30
CA ASN A 236 9.52 37.57 1.04
C ASN A 236 8.00 37.46 1.25
N GLY A 237 7.63 37.54 2.53
CA GLY A 237 6.29 37.95 2.95
C GLY A 237 5.34 36.79 3.26
N TRP A 238 4.85 36.80 4.50
CA TRP A 238 3.71 36.04 5.04
C TRP A 238 3.98 34.63 5.60
N SER A 239 4.64 34.65 6.74
CA SER A 239 4.55 33.67 7.83
C SER A 239 3.10 33.48 8.37
N ILE A 240 2.14 32.91 7.62
CA ILE A 240 0.80 32.60 8.18
C ILE A 240 0.18 31.31 7.62
N ILE A 241 0.79 30.13 7.83
CA ILE A 241 0.03 28.86 7.70
C ILE A 241 0.14 27.94 8.93
N ILE A 242 1.09 28.15 9.85
CA ILE A 242 1.29 27.19 10.97
C ILE A 242 0.75 27.71 12.32
N SER A 243 0.52 29.02 12.48
CA SER A 243 0.08 29.61 13.76
C SER A 243 -1.42 29.44 14.09
N LYS A 244 -2.22 28.82 13.21
CA LYS A 244 -3.68 28.66 13.41
C LYS A 244 -4.14 27.28 13.89
N VAL A 245 -3.23 26.33 14.10
CA VAL A 245 -3.58 24.92 14.36
C VAL A 245 -3.29 24.45 15.80
N ILE A 246 -2.56 25.22 16.62
CA ILE A 246 -2.28 24.87 18.02
C ILE A 246 -3.09 25.73 19.02
N ARG A 247 -4.21 26.33 18.59
CA ARG A 247 -5.13 26.97 19.53
C ARG A 247 -6.58 26.73 19.13
N SER A 248 -7.16 25.67 19.70
CA SER A 248 -8.60 25.61 19.91
C SER A 248 -8.91 24.81 21.19
N GLY A 249 -8.53 25.40 22.31
CA GLY A 249 -9.43 25.43 23.46
C GLY A 249 -10.37 26.63 23.26
N SER A 250 -11.68 26.37 23.29
CA SER A 250 -12.80 27.31 23.47
C SER A 250 -12.84 28.59 22.62
N SER A 251 -13.67 28.60 21.57
CA SER A 251 -14.69 29.65 21.31
C SER A 251 -15.37 29.43 19.94
N ALA A 252 -16.69 29.56 19.95
CA ALA A 252 -17.62 29.31 18.87
C ALA A 252 -17.37 30.16 17.61
N LYS A 253 -17.34 29.50 16.44
CA LYS A 253 -18.08 29.89 15.23
C LYS A 253 -17.92 28.81 14.15
N ALA A 254 -19.06 28.26 13.73
CA ALA A 254 -19.16 27.25 12.69
C ALA A 254 -18.65 27.80 11.35
N SER A 255 -17.49 27.31 10.93
CA SER A 255 -17.06 27.30 9.54
C SER A 255 -16.47 25.93 9.29
N ARG A 256 -17.03 25.21 8.32
CA ARG A 256 -16.68 23.84 7.92
C ARG A 256 -15.25 23.84 7.37
N LYS A 257 -14.26 23.91 8.25
CA LYS A 257 -12.85 23.76 7.93
C LYS A 257 -12.63 22.27 7.68
N THR A 258 -12.34 21.91 6.43
CA THR A 258 -11.80 20.60 6.10
C THR A 258 -10.48 20.45 6.86
N GLN A 259 -10.52 19.81 8.02
CA GLN A 259 -9.36 19.51 8.84
C GLN A 259 -8.47 18.60 7.98
N LYS A 260 -7.31 19.12 7.57
CA LYS A 260 -6.32 18.32 6.84
C LYS A 260 -5.84 17.24 7.81
N VAL A 261 -6.23 15.98 7.57
CA VAL A 261 -5.72 14.83 8.31
C VAL A 261 -4.25 14.71 7.94
N PHE A 262 -3.38 14.92 8.93
CA PHE A 262 -1.93 14.77 8.79
C PHE A 262 -1.55 13.35 9.20
N ASN A 263 -0.65 12.72 8.44
CA ASN A 263 -0.06 11.46 8.89
C ASN A 263 0.99 11.71 10.00
N GLU A 264 1.41 10.65 10.68
CA GLU A 264 2.32 10.70 11.82
C GLU A 264 3.66 11.36 11.46
N VAL A 265 4.16 11.13 10.24
CA VAL A 265 5.39 11.75 9.72
C VAL A 265 5.18 13.26 9.51
N GLU A 266 4.09 13.67 8.86
CA GLU A 266 3.73 15.08 8.67
C GLU A 266 3.56 15.80 10.01
N ASN A 267 2.96 15.12 11.00
CA ASN A 267 2.75 15.66 12.35
C ASN A 267 4.08 15.96 13.06
N VAL A 268 5.08 15.09 12.90
CA VAL A 268 6.44 15.30 13.41
C VAL A 268 7.15 16.40 12.60
N ASP A 269 7.08 16.38 11.27
CA ASP A 269 7.68 17.40 10.40
C ASP A 269 7.23 18.82 10.80
N VAL A 270 5.92 19.01 11.00
CA VAL A 270 5.35 20.31 11.43
C VAL A 270 5.85 20.71 12.82
N ALA A 271 5.89 19.76 13.77
CA ALA A 271 6.30 20.04 15.15
C ALA A 271 7.78 20.43 15.22
N LEU A 272 8.64 19.72 14.48
CA LEU A 272 10.08 20.00 14.42
C LEU A 272 10.37 21.36 13.75
N LEU A 273 9.63 21.72 12.69
CA LEU A 273 9.77 23.04 12.07
C LEU A 273 9.34 24.17 13.03
N CYS A 274 8.28 23.97 13.80
CA CYS A 274 7.82 24.95 14.79
C CYS A 274 8.86 25.16 15.89
N ILE A 275 9.33 24.07 16.51
CA ILE A 275 10.26 24.16 17.64
C ILE A 275 11.63 24.67 17.20
N ASN A 276 12.11 24.32 16.01
CA ASN A 276 13.38 24.82 15.47
C ASN A 276 13.41 26.36 15.37
N GLY A 277 12.28 26.97 14.96
CA GLY A 277 12.14 28.42 14.91
C GLY A 277 12.16 29.09 16.29
N ARG A 278 11.81 28.37 17.35
CA ARG A 278 11.79 28.86 18.74
C ARG A 278 13.06 28.55 19.52
N ILE A 279 13.72 27.44 19.24
CA ILE A 279 15.04 27.10 19.79
C ILE A 279 16.02 28.24 19.48
N ARG A 280 15.97 28.79 18.25
CA ARG A 280 16.75 29.97 17.85
C ARG A 280 16.39 31.26 18.58
N LYS A 281 15.21 31.33 19.21
CA LYS A 281 14.70 32.50 19.94
C LYS A 281 14.79 32.37 21.47
N GLY A 282 15.09 31.18 22.00
CA GLY A 282 15.23 30.93 23.44
C GLY A 282 13.97 30.46 24.19
N ASP A 283 12.80 30.36 23.55
CA ASP A 283 11.48 30.18 24.22
C ASP A 283 10.86 28.77 24.08
N ALA A 284 11.65 27.70 24.04
CA ALA A 284 11.21 26.39 23.55
C ALA A 284 10.67 25.38 24.59
N LYS A 285 10.62 25.71 25.89
CA LYS A 285 10.51 24.70 26.98
C LYS A 285 9.20 23.91 27.04
N VAL A 286 8.04 24.56 26.81
CA VAL A 286 6.71 23.93 26.91
C VAL A 286 6.39 23.05 25.69
N GLU A 287 6.97 23.35 24.53
CA GLU A 287 6.70 22.62 23.27
C GLU A 287 7.59 21.39 23.08
N LEU A 288 8.65 21.26 23.87
CA LEU A 288 9.57 20.12 23.82
C LEU A 288 8.86 18.79 24.16
N GLN A 289 7.97 18.82 25.16
CA GLN A 289 7.20 17.63 25.57
C GLN A 289 6.20 17.20 24.50
N GLU A 290 5.56 18.16 23.83
CA GLU A 290 4.62 17.87 22.73
C GLU A 290 5.33 17.21 21.55
N VAL A 291 6.50 17.73 21.15
CA VAL A 291 7.31 17.14 20.07
C VAL A 291 7.78 15.73 20.46
N GLN A 292 8.20 15.53 21.71
CA GLN A 292 8.61 14.22 22.20
C GLN A 292 7.47 13.19 22.14
N GLY A 293 6.25 13.58 22.50
CA GLY A 293 5.07 12.72 22.37
C GLY A 293 4.82 12.30 20.91
N ARG A 294 4.88 13.25 19.97
CA ARG A 294 4.72 12.97 18.53
C ARG A 294 5.82 12.06 17.97
N LEU A 295 7.06 12.25 18.42
CA LEU A 295 8.18 11.38 18.05
C LEU A 295 7.97 9.95 18.57
N GLU A 296 7.42 9.77 19.78
CA GLU A 296 7.11 8.44 20.31
C GLU A 296 6.00 7.76 19.51
N THR A 297 4.91 8.46 19.20
CA THR A 297 3.86 7.93 18.33
C THR A 297 4.43 7.47 16.98
N LEU A 298 5.26 8.31 16.35
CA LEU A 298 5.89 7.95 15.07
C LEU A 298 6.82 6.74 15.19
N ASN A 299 7.61 6.65 16.27
CA ASN A 299 8.51 5.54 16.51
C ASN A 299 7.77 4.21 16.72
N VAL A 300 6.63 4.23 17.42
CA VAL A 300 5.75 3.06 17.56
C VAL A 300 5.20 2.64 16.20
N SER A 301 4.67 3.59 15.42
CA SER A 301 4.20 3.36 14.06
C SER A 301 5.29 2.75 13.15
N MET A 302 6.52 3.24 13.24
CA MET A 302 7.65 2.73 12.45
C MET A 302 8.04 1.30 12.82
N ARG A 303 8.07 0.95 14.11
CA ARG A 303 8.35 -0.43 14.55
C ARG A 303 7.26 -1.39 14.05
N GLY A 304 6.01 -0.97 14.10
CA GLY A 304 4.89 -1.75 13.55
C GLY A 304 5.05 -1.99 12.05
N LEU A 305 5.30 -0.93 11.28
CA LEU A 305 5.52 -1.01 9.83
C LEU A 305 6.74 -1.87 9.45
N GLU A 306 7.85 -1.75 10.17
CA GLU A 306 9.08 -2.53 9.94
C GLU A 306 8.79 -4.03 10.01
N ALA A 307 8.13 -4.48 11.08
CA ALA A 307 7.77 -5.88 11.26
C ALA A 307 6.86 -6.40 10.12
N LYS A 308 5.89 -5.58 9.67
CA LYS A 308 4.97 -5.96 8.59
C LYS A 308 5.65 -5.96 7.22
N ILE A 309 6.53 -5.00 6.94
CA ILE A 309 7.31 -4.97 5.69
C ILE A 309 8.28 -6.13 5.63
N ASP A 310 8.94 -6.49 6.72
CA ASP A 310 9.83 -7.66 6.75
C ASP A 310 9.07 -8.97 6.52
N CYS A 311 7.87 -9.08 7.08
CA CYS A 311 6.97 -10.20 6.79
C CYS A 311 6.62 -10.25 5.30
N MET A 312 6.21 -9.11 4.73
CA MET A 312 5.85 -9.01 3.31
C MET A 312 7.05 -9.32 2.39
N PHE A 313 8.25 -8.83 2.71
CA PHE A 313 9.46 -9.11 1.94
C PHE A 313 9.75 -10.61 1.87
N ARG A 314 9.65 -11.32 3.01
CA ARG A 314 9.79 -12.79 3.04
C ARG A 314 8.70 -13.49 2.22
N CYS A 315 7.45 -13.06 2.35
CA CYS A 315 6.32 -13.62 1.61
C CYS A 315 6.47 -13.43 0.08
N LEU A 316 6.96 -12.28 -0.37
CA LEU A 316 7.26 -12.03 -1.80
C LEU A 316 8.38 -12.95 -2.32
N ILE A 317 9.43 -13.19 -1.52
CA ILE A 317 10.50 -14.15 -1.88
C ILE A 317 9.91 -15.55 -2.02
N GLN A 318 9.12 -16.00 -1.05
CA GLN A 318 8.52 -17.34 -1.07
C GLN A 318 7.57 -17.53 -2.27
N ASN A 319 6.80 -16.50 -2.61
CA ASN A 319 5.96 -16.50 -3.80
C ASN A 319 6.79 -16.59 -5.08
N ARG A 320 7.87 -15.80 -5.19
CA ARG A 320 8.78 -15.88 -6.33
C ARG A 320 9.40 -17.27 -6.49
N VAL A 321 9.88 -17.86 -5.40
CA VAL A 321 10.42 -19.24 -5.41
C VAL A 321 9.36 -20.23 -5.89
N SER A 322 8.11 -20.09 -5.42
CA SER A 322 7.01 -20.95 -5.83
C SER A 322 6.68 -20.80 -7.33
N LEU A 323 6.75 -19.58 -7.87
CA LEU A 323 6.63 -19.34 -9.31
C LEU A 323 7.79 -19.94 -10.11
N LEU A 324 9.03 -19.82 -9.63
CA LEU A 324 10.20 -20.43 -10.28
C LEU A 324 10.06 -21.96 -10.37
N ASN A 325 9.54 -22.57 -9.31
CA ASN A 325 9.31 -24.02 -9.29
C ASN A 325 8.25 -24.49 -10.31
N LEU A 326 7.41 -23.59 -10.84
CA LEU A 326 6.46 -23.94 -11.90
C LEU A 326 7.09 -24.05 -13.29
N VAL A 327 8.26 -23.43 -13.51
CA VAL A 327 8.98 -23.44 -14.81
C VAL A 327 10.28 -24.25 -14.78
N ALA A 328 10.61 -24.84 -13.62
CA ALA A 328 11.86 -25.57 -13.42
C ALA A 328 11.80 -27.06 -13.83
N PHE A 329 10.66 -27.55 -14.31
CA PHE A 329 10.41 -28.97 -14.64
C PHE A 329 9.92 -29.14 -16.07
#